data_AF-A0A535M0I0-F1
#
_entry.id   AF-A0A535M0I0-F1
#
_cell.length_a   1.000
_cell.length_b   1.000
_cell.length_c   1.000
_cell.angle_alpha   90.00
_cell.angle_beta   90.00
_cell.angle_gamma   90.00
#
_symmetry.space_group_name_H-M   'P 1'
#
loop_
_entity.id
_entity.type
_entity.pdbx_description
1 polymer ?
#
loop_
_entity_poly.entity_id
_entity_poly.type
_entity_poly.pdbx_seq_one_letter_code
_entity_poly.pdbx_strand_id
1 'polypeptide(L)'
;MSSNQPVKKPIEILFSYAREDEKLRDELEKGLSVLKRQNRIVCWHDRQISGGDPWEQAISSHLDTADIILLLVSRAFIASDYSNRVEVRYALERHEKGEVRVISVILRQCDWHDEPFAKLQALPRDARPVTDWSNLDNALYDVVSGIKKVVVELEKGQ
;
A
#
# COMPACT_ATOMS: atom_id res chain seq x y z
N MET A 1 -9.41 13.11 37.42
CA MET A 1 -10.21 13.47 36.24
C MET A 1 -9.62 12.76 35.04
N SER A 2 -10.11 11.56 34.70
CA SER A 2 -9.63 10.86 33.50
C SER A 2 -10.23 11.53 32.28
N SER A 3 -9.39 12.25 31.53
CA SER A 3 -9.71 12.76 30.21
C SER A 3 -9.99 11.59 29.27
N ASN A 4 -11.25 11.41 28.89
CA ASN A 4 -11.68 10.48 27.85
C ASN A 4 -11.31 11.09 26.49
N GLN A 5 -10.05 10.98 26.08
CA GLN A 5 -9.66 11.28 24.71
C GLN A 5 -10.16 10.15 23.80
N PRO A 6 -10.74 10.46 22.62
CA PRO A 6 -11.11 9.42 21.67
C PRO A 6 -9.87 8.63 21.28
N VAL A 7 -9.97 7.30 21.36
CA VAL A 7 -8.90 6.40 20.92
C VAL A 7 -8.75 6.55 19.42
N LYS A 8 -7.59 7.03 18.94
CA LYS A 8 -7.31 7.14 17.51
C LYS A 8 -7.38 5.75 16.87
N LYS A 9 -8.19 5.60 15.82
CA LYS A 9 -8.27 4.35 15.04
C LYS A 9 -6.92 4.14 14.33
N PRO A 10 -6.38 2.90 14.32
CA PRO A 10 -5.22 2.59 13.50
C PRO A 10 -5.49 2.89 12.02
N ILE A 11 -4.47 3.40 11.33
CA ILE A 11 -4.48 3.64 9.88
C ILE A 11 -4.51 2.30 9.14
N GLU A 12 -5.48 2.12 8.25
CA GLU A 12 -5.65 0.91 7.47
C GLU A 12 -4.83 0.98 6.17
N ILE A 13 -3.91 0.03 6.00
CA ILE A 13 -3.05 -0.09 4.83
C ILE A 13 -3.45 -1.33 4.01
N LEU A 14 -3.91 -1.10 2.79
CA LEU A 14 -4.23 -2.14 1.81
C LEU A 14 -3.05 -2.38 0.87
N PHE A 15 -2.62 -3.63 0.71
CA PHE A 15 -1.64 -4.03 -0.30
C PHE A 15 -2.33 -4.53 -1.57
N SER A 16 -2.06 -3.88 -2.70
CA SER A 16 -2.41 -4.34 -4.03
C SER A 16 -1.16 -4.82 -4.75
N TYR A 17 -1.09 -6.11 -5.09
CA TYR A 17 0.12 -6.74 -5.63
C TYR A 17 -0.23 -7.96 -6.49
N ALA A 18 0.70 -8.35 -7.36
CA ALA A 18 0.60 -9.62 -8.08
C ALA A 18 1.09 -10.77 -7.21
N ARG A 19 0.50 -11.96 -7.38
CA ARG A 19 0.82 -13.16 -6.57
C ARG A 19 2.30 -13.52 -6.63
N GLU A 20 2.96 -13.23 -7.74
CA GLU A 20 4.38 -13.44 -8.00
C GLU A 20 5.28 -12.61 -7.08
N ASP A 21 4.77 -11.50 -6.54
CA ASP A 21 5.50 -10.57 -5.68
C ASP A 21 5.21 -10.75 -4.19
N GLU A 22 4.49 -11.81 -3.82
CA GLU A 22 4.11 -12.12 -2.44
C GLU A 22 5.28 -12.11 -1.47
N LYS A 23 6.41 -12.70 -1.85
CA LYS A 23 7.61 -12.72 -1.00
C LYS A 23 8.13 -11.30 -0.70
N LEU A 24 8.09 -10.40 -1.68
CA LEU A 24 8.50 -9.01 -1.48
C LEU A 24 7.47 -8.24 -0.63
N ARG A 25 6.18 -8.52 -0.81
CA ARG A 25 5.11 -7.98 0.04
C ARG A 25 5.27 -8.40 1.49
N ASP A 26 5.57 -9.69 1.74
CA ASP A 26 5.81 -10.22 3.08
C ASP A 26 6.99 -9.52 3.77
N GLU A 27 8.12 -9.34 3.07
CA GLU A 27 9.28 -8.63 3.62
C GLU A 27 9.00 -7.15 3.90
N LEU A 28 8.26 -6.48 3.01
CA LEU A 28 7.81 -5.10 3.25
C LEU A 28 6.90 -5.01 4.48
N GLU A 29 5.94 -5.92 4.62
CA GLU A 29 5.03 -5.95 5.76
C GLU A 29 5.77 -6.22 7.09
N LYS A 30 6.79 -7.09 7.10
CA LYS A 30 7.67 -7.29 8.25
C LYS A 30 8.37 -6.00 8.66
N GLY A 31 8.81 -5.20 7.68
CA GLY A 31 9.39 -3.87 7.92
C GLY A 31 8.45 -2.90 8.63
N LEU A 32 7.13 -3.07 8.47
CA LEU A 32 6.10 -2.27 9.14
C LEU A 32 5.74 -2.77 10.54
N SER A 33 6.37 -3.86 11.03
CA SER A 33 6.03 -4.51 12.31
C SER A 33 6.07 -3.58 13.53
N VAL A 34 6.96 -2.58 13.55
CA VAL A 34 7.01 -1.59 14.64
C VAL A 34 5.72 -0.79 14.72
N LEU A 35 5.19 -0.32 13.58
CA LEU A 35 3.94 0.44 13.51
C LEU A 35 2.74 -0.44 13.89
N LYS A 36 2.73 -1.70 13.43
CA LYS A 36 1.70 -2.69 13.80
C LYS A 36 1.69 -2.93 15.31
N ARG A 37 2.85 -3.19 15.93
CA ARG A 37 2.98 -3.39 17.39
C ARG A 37 2.56 -2.17 18.21
N GLN A 38 2.73 -0.97 17.67
CA GLN A 38 2.29 0.28 18.29
C GLN A 38 0.78 0.55 18.08
N ASN A 39 0.05 -0.36 17.43
CA ASN A 39 -1.35 -0.21 17.05
C ASN A 39 -1.62 1.09 16.25
N ARG A 40 -0.62 1.53 15.48
CA ARG A 40 -0.72 2.73 14.64
C ARG A 40 -1.28 2.43 13.26
N ILE A 41 -1.03 1.20 12.79
CA ILE A 41 -1.52 0.71 11.52
C ILE A 41 -2.13 -0.69 11.66
N VAL A 42 -3.03 -1.02 10.75
CA VAL A 42 -3.45 -2.38 10.45
C VAL A 42 -3.20 -2.64 8.96
N CYS A 43 -2.72 -3.84 8.63
CA CYS A 43 -2.38 -4.22 7.26
C CYS A 43 -3.38 -5.24 6.74
N TRP A 44 -3.91 -5.00 5.54
CA TRP A 44 -4.80 -5.92 4.85
C TRP A 44 -4.28 -6.28 3.46
N HIS A 45 -4.46 -7.55 3.10
CA HIS A 45 -4.14 -8.06 1.77
C HIS A 45 -5.01 -9.28 1.45
N ASP A 46 -5.13 -9.58 0.16
CA ASP A 46 -6.00 -10.61 -0.41
C ASP A 46 -5.89 -12.03 0.20
N ARG A 47 -4.70 -12.46 0.66
CA ARG A 47 -4.49 -13.73 1.38
C ARG A 47 -5.21 -13.82 2.74
N GLN A 48 -5.77 -12.72 3.24
CA GLN A 48 -6.58 -12.72 4.48
C GLN A 48 -8.05 -13.09 4.21
N ILE A 49 -8.45 -13.26 2.95
CA ILE A 49 -9.78 -13.75 2.58
C ILE A 49 -9.88 -15.25 2.87
N SER A 50 -10.90 -15.67 3.62
CA SER A 50 -11.15 -17.08 3.90
C SER A 50 -11.67 -17.78 2.64
N GLY A 51 -11.25 -19.04 2.41
CA GLY A 51 -11.68 -19.80 1.24
C GLY A 51 -13.21 -19.97 1.21
N GLY A 52 -13.87 -19.32 0.24
CA GLY A 52 -15.32 -19.37 0.06
C GLY A 52 -15.97 -17.99 -0.19
N ASP A 53 -15.31 -16.89 0.20
CA ASP A 53 -15.83 -15.55 -0.03
C ASP A 53 -15.56 -15.08 -1.47
N PRO A 54 -16.50 -14.34 -2.10
CA PRO A 54 -16.25 -13.73 -3.40
C PRO A 54 -15.08 -12.76 -3.29
N TRP A 55 -13.92 -13.17 -3.83
CA TRP A 55 -12.66 -12.43 -3.81
C TRP A 55 -12.80 -10.95 -4.15
N GLU A 56 -13.63 -10.64 -5.16
CA GLU A 56 -13.92 -9.27 -5.62
C GLU A 56 -14.66 -8.42 -4.57
N GLN A 57 -15.57 -9.02 -3.80
CA GLN A 57 -16.36 -8.29 -2.79
C GLN A 57 -15.52 -7.94 -1.56
N ALA A 58 -14.65 -8.85 -1.13
CA ALA A 58 -13.76 -8.60 0.02
C ALA A 58 -12.72 -7.52 -0.28
N ILE A 59 -12.19 -7.46 -1.51
CA ILE A 59 -11.28 -6.37 -1.91
C ILE A 59 -12.02 -5.03 -1.97
N SER A 60 -13.27 -5.01 -2.47
CA SER A 60 -14.08 -3.78 -2.55
C SER A 60 -14.27 -3.12 -1.18
N SER A 61 -14.58 -3.88 -0.12
CA SER A 61 -14.79 -3.29 1.21
C SER A 61 -13.51 -2.68 1.78
N HIS A 62 -12.36 -3.31 1.56
CA HIS A 62 -11.08 -2.78 2.04
C HIS A 62 -10.57 -1.64 1.17
N LEU A 63 -10.93 -1.59 -0.11
CA LEU A 63 -10.72 -0.40 -0.91
C LEU A 63 -11.47 0.76 -0.28
N ASP A 64 -12.75 0.60 0.07
CA ASP A 64 -13.59 1.63 0.70
C ASP A 64 -13.04 2.14 2.04
N THR A 65 -12.52 1.25 2.89
CA THR A 65 -12.09 1.61 4.26
C THR A 65 -10.62 1.95 4.40
N ALA A 66 -9.78 1.67 3.40
CA ALA A 66 -8.35 1.95 3.48
C ALA A 66 -8.04 3.44 3.60
N ASP A 67 -7.11 3.77 4.49
CA ASP A 67 -6.52 5.10 4.62
C ASP A 67 -5.29 5.24 3.69
N ILE A 68 -4.59 4.13 3.45
CA ILE A 68 -3.45 4.02 2.52
C ILE A 68 -3.63 2.80 1.63
N ILE A 69 -3.41 2.96 0.33
CA ILE A 69 -3.36 1.86 -0.65
C ILE A 69 -1.95 1.81 -1.23
N LEU A 70 -1.26 0.69 -1.04
CA LEU A 70 0.06 0.43 -1.61
C LEU A 70 -0.08 -0.36 -2.91
N LEU A 71 0.33 0.24 -4.01
CA LEU A 71 0.42 -0.41 -5.31
C LEU A 71 1.81 -1.00 -5.46
N LEU A 72 1.98 -2.31 -5.34
CA LEU A 72 3.27 -2.98 -5.45
C LEU A 72 3.57 -3.28 -6.93
N VAL A 73 4.23 -2.32 -7.58
CA VAL A 73 4.39 -2.26 -9.04
C VAL A 73 5.49 -3.20 -9.51
N SER A 74 5.13 -4.07 -10.46
CA SER A 74 6.02 -4.99 -11.16
C SER A 74 5.47 -5.30 -12.56
N ARG A 75 6.22 -6.02 -13.38
CA ARG A 75 5.70 -6.52 -14.67
C ARG A 75 4.46 -7.41 -14.50
N ALA A 76 4.44 -8.27 -13.47
CA ALA A 76 3.31 -9.15 -13.21
C ALA A 76 2.08 -8.34 -12.76
N PHE A 77 2.29 -7.30 -11.98
CA PHE A 77 1.25 -6.37 -11.56
C PHE A 77 0.61 -5.65 -12.75
N ILE A 78 1.42 -5.06 -13.63
CA ILE A 78 0.91 -4.35 -14.83
C ILE A 78 0.26 -5.30 -15.83
N ALA A 79 0.80 -6.53 -15.96
CA ALA A 79 0.28 -7.54 -16.89
C ALA A 79 -0.96 -8.27 -16.38
N SER A 80 -1.17 -8.34 -15.06
CA SER A 80 -2.50 -8.62 -14.53
C SER A 80 -3.42 -7.51 -15.03
N ASP A 81 -4.70 -7.75 -15.29
CA ASP A 81 -5.67 -6.77 -15.83
C ASP A 81 -5.86 -5.47 -15.00
N TYR A 82 -4.93 -5.17 -14.10
CA TYR A 82 -4.71 -3.97 -13.30
C TYR A 82 -5.14 -2.64 -13.93
N SER A 83 -4.73 -2.29 -15.15
CA SER A 83 -5.13 -1.03 -15.83
C SER A 83 -6.62 -0.99 -16.22
N ASN A 84 -7.24 -2.16 -16.31
CA ASN A 84 -8.67 -2.38 -16.55
C ASN A 84 -9.47 -2.65 -15.26
N ARG A 85 -8.82 -2.83 -14.10
CA ARG A 85 -9.53 -3.03 -12.82
C ARG A 85 -10.17 -1.72 -12.39
N VAL A 86 -11.50 -1.71 -12.37
CA VAL A 86 -12.36 -0.65 -11.81
C VAL A 86 -11.86 -0.20 -10.43
N GLU A 87 -11.36 -1.14 -9.64
CA GLU A 87 -10.78 -0.93 -8.31
C GLU A 87 -9.61 0.07 -8.26
N VAL A 88 -8.69 0.02 -9.22
CA VAL A 88 -7.51 0.90 -9.24
C VAL A 88 -7.92 2.31 -9.61
N ARG A 89 -8.78 2.45 -10.62
CA ARG A 89 -9.34 3.74 -10.99
C ARG A 89 -10.11 4.35 -9.82
N TYR A 90 -10.93 3.55 -9.15
CA TYR A 90 -11.65 3.97 -7.97
C TYR A 90 -10.71 4.44 -6.84
N ALA A 91 -9.64 3.68 -6.55
CA ALA A 91 -8.63 4.09 -5.57
C ALA A 91 -7.95 5.43 -5.95
N LEU A 92 -7.65 5.63 -7.23
CA LEU A 92 -7.05 6.86 -7.73
C LEU A 92 -8.02 8.04 -7.67
N GLU A 93 -9.30 7.85 -8.01
CA GLU A 93 -10.33 8.89 -7.89
C GLU A 93 -10.51 9.33 -6.43
N ARG A 94 -10.50 8.39 -5.49
CA ARG A 94 -10.55 8.69 -4.05
C ARG A 94 -9.29 9.39 -3.57
N HIS A 95 -8.14 9.02 -4.14
CA HIS A 95 -6.89 9.71 -3.86
C HIS A 95 -6.91 11.17 -4.31
N GLU A 96 -7.43 11.44 -5.50
CA GLU A 96 -7.61 12.81 -6.02
C GLU A 96 -8.56 13.64 -5.14
N LYS A 97 -9.57 13.01 -4.54
CA LYS A 97 -10.49 13.64 -3.57
C LYS A 97 -9.89 13.81 -2.17
N GLY A 98 -8.70 13.27 -1.91
CA GLY A 98 -8.04 13.30 -0.60
C GLY A 98 -8.65 12.34 0.43
N GLU A 99 -9.46 11.37 -0.01
CA GLU A 99 -10.14 10.40 0.86
C GLU A 99 -9.24 9.22 1.23
N VAL A 100 -8.22 8.92 0.41
CA VAL A 100 -7.24 7.85 0.62
C VAL A 100 -5.88 8.30 0.11
N ARG A 101 -4.78 7.77 0.68
CA ARG A 101 -3.44 7.95 0.08
C ARG A 101 -3.07 6.73 -0.76
N VAL A 102 -2.99 6.89 -2.07
CA VAL A 102 -2.39 5.88 -2.95
C VAL A 102 -0.88 6.12 -3.02
N ILE A 103 -0.10 5.06 -2.82
CA ILE A 103 1.37 5.08 -2.89
C ILE A 103 1.83 3.96 -3.81
N SER A 104 2.49 4.32 -4.90
CA SER A 104 3.16 3.35 -5.76
C SER A 104 4.50 2.94 -5.15
N VAL A 105 4.71 1.63 -4.98
CA VAL A 105 5.95 1.03 -4.52
C VAL A 105 6.53 0.21 -5.67
N ILE A 106 7.59 0.68 -6.30
CA ILE A 106 8.23 0.02 -7.43
C ILE A 106 9.05 -1.15 -6.89
N LEU A 107 8.50 -2.37 -7.01
CA LEU A 107 9.20 -3.57 -6.59
C LEU A 107 10.24 -3.99 -7.60
N ARG A 108 9.89 -3.95 -8.89
CA ARG A 108 10.71 -4.47 -10.00
C ARG A 108 10.74 -3.50 -11.16
N GLN A 109 11.84 -3.51 -11.91
CA GLN A 109 11.95 -2.81 -13.20
C GLN A 109 10.80 -3.24 -14.12
N CYS A 110 9.99 -2.27 -14.55
CA CYS A 110 8.88 -2.43 -15.48
C CYS A 110 8.53 -1.10 -16.13
N ASP A 111 7.72 -1.14 -17.18
CA ASP A 111 7.27 0.06 -17.88
C ASP A 111 5.93 0.53 -17.30
N TRP A 112 6.00 1.41 -16.31
CA TRP A 112 4.83 1.93 -15.58
C TRP A 112 4.60 3.43 -15.77
N HIS A 113 5.44 4.11 -16.55
CA HIS A 113 5.43 5.58 -16.63
C HIS A 113 4.19 6.14 -17.35
N ASP A 114 3.56 5.32 -18.19
CA ASP A 114 2.32 5.68 -18.89
C ASP A 114 1.06 5.33 -18.09
N GLU A 115 1.19 4.71 -16.92
CA GLU A 115 0.05 4.32 -16.10
C GLU A 115 -0.54 5.52 -15.33
N PRO A 116 -1.86 5.54 -15.02
CA PRO A 116 -2.50 6.66 -14.33
C PRO A 116 -1.88 7.00 -12.96
N PHE A 117 -1.37 5.99 -12.24
CA PHE A 117 -0.70 6.16 -10.95
C PHE A 117 0.72 6.72 -11.07
N ALA A 118 1.28 6.84 -12.28
CA ALA A 118 2.65 7.30 -12.49
C ALA A 118 2.87 8.78 -12.12
N LYS A 119 1.78 9.55 -12.05
CA LYS A 119 1.78 10.96 -11.62
C LYS A 119 2.01 11.10 -10.11
N LEU A 120 1.86 10.02 -9.34
CA LEU A 120 2.06 10.02 -7.90
C LEU A 120 3.54 9.88 -7.57
N GLN A 121 3.97 10.48 -6.47
CA GLN A 121 5.33 10.26 -5.98
C GLN A 121 5.49 8.80 -5.53
N ALA A 122 6.29 8.05 -6.29
CA ALA A 122 6.57 6.65 -6.00
C ALA A 122 7.65 6.46 -4.93
N LEU A 123 7.61 5.30 -4.28
CA LEU A 123 8.65 4.73 -3.44
C LEU A 123 9.27 3.51 -4.14
N PRO A 124 10.52 3.11 -3.82
CA PRO A 124 11.52 3.84 -3.07
C PRO A 124 11.88 5.19 -3.70
N ARG A 125 12.72 5.98 -3.03
CA ARG A 125 13.23 7.26 -3.55
C ARG A 125 13.76 7.11 -4.98
N ASP A 126 13.49 8.13 -5.80
CA ASP A 126 13.83 8.18 -7.23
C ASP A 126 13.19 7.05 -8.05
N ALA A 127 12.15 6.42 -7.50
CA ALA A 127 11.44 5.27 -8.06
C ALA A 127 12.37 4.10 -8.43
N ARG A 128 13.54 3.99 -7.78
CA ARG A 128 14.49 2.90 -8.01
C ARG A 128 13.86 1.58 -7.54
N PRO A 129 13.68 0.57 -8.41
CA PRO A 129 13.03 -0.68 -8.03
C PRO A 129 13.69 -1.35 -6.83
N VAL A 130 12.89 -1.89 -5.91
CA VAL A 130 13.39 -2.60 -4.72
C VAL A 130 14.39 -3.71 -5.08
N THR A 131 14.17 -4.43 -6.17
CA THR A 131 15.08 -5.50 -6.63
C THR A 131 16.43 -5.03 -7.15
N ASP A 132 16.57 -3.74 -7.46
CA ASP A 132 17.77 -3.19 -8.09
C ASP A 132 18.76 -2.62 -7.06
N TRP A 133 18.38 -2.61 -5.79
CA TRP A 133 19.27 -2.24 -4.70
C TRP A 133 20.24 -3.39 -4.41
N SER A 134 21.49 -3.04 -4.08
CA SER A 134 22.50 -4.03 -3.68
C SER A 134 22.15 -4.76 -2.38
N ASN A 135 21.31 -4.15 -1.55
CA ASN A 135 20.84 -4.70 -0.29
C ASN A 135 19.32 -4.47 -0.17
N LEU A 136 18.58 -5.56 -0.02
CA LEU A 136 17.12 -5.55 0.05
C LEU A 136 16.61 -4.82 1.31
N ASP A 137 17.29 -4.98 2.45
CA ASP A 137 16.89 -4.33 3.71
C ASP A 137 16.94 -2.81 3.60
N ASN A 138 17.97 -2.27 2.92
CA ASN A 138 18.08 -0.83 2.67
C ASN A 138 16.94 -0.32 1.77
N ALA A 139 16.57 -1.10 0.75
CA ALA A 139 15.47 -0.75 -0.14
C ALA A 139 14.13 -0.72 0.62
N LEU A 140 13.86 -1.78 1.38
CA LEU A 140 12.65 -1.89 2.19
C LEU A 140 12.61 -0.84 3.30
N TYR A 141 13.75 -0.51 3.91
CA TYR A 141 13.85 0.56 4.89
C TYR A 141 13.47 1.91 4.30
N ASP A 142 13.87 2.21 3.06
CA ASP A 142 13.50 3.45 2.37
C ASP A 142 11.99 3.51 2.12
N VAL A 143 11.38 2.42 1.62
CA VAL A 143 9.92 2.31 1.45
C VAL A 143 9.19 2.48 2.77
N VAL A 144 9.58 1.75 3.82
CA VAL A 144 8.98 1.83 5.16
C VAL A 144 9.10 3.25 5.74
N SER A 145 10.24 3.91 5.51
CA SER A 145 10.45 5.29 5.95
C SER A 145 9.52 6.27 5.23
N GLY A 146 9.27 6.05 3.93
CA GLY A 146 8.27 6.80 3.16
C GLY A 146 6.85 6.58 3.70
N ILE A 147 6.43 5.34 3.88
CA ILE A 147 5.11 4.98 4.42
C ILE A 147 4.92 5.59 5.82
N LYS A 148 5.93 5.51 6.69
CA LYS A 148 5.87 6.06 8.04
C LYS A 148 5.62 7.56 8.06
N LYS A 149 6.15 8.32 7.10
CA LYS A 149 5.88 9.77 6.97
C LYS A 149 4.39 10.01 6.68
N VAL A 150 3.83 9.27 5.73
CA VAL A 150 2.40 9.36 5.39
C VAL A 150 1.52 8.99 6.58
N VAL A 151 1.85 7.92 7.31
CA VAL A 151 1.12 7.54 8.54
C VAL A 151 1.11 8.68 9.56
N VAL A 152 2.26 9.33 9.79
CA VAL A 152 2.36 10.48 10.70
C VAL A 152 1.55 11.68 10.19
N GLU A 153 1.48 11.91 8.89
CA GLU A 153 0.66 12.97 8.29
C GLU A 153 -0.84 12.71 8.53
N LEU A 154 -1.31 11.49 8.24
CA LEU A 154 -2.72 11.11 8.42
C LEU A 154 -3.12 11.13 9.90
N GLU A 155 -2.26 10.67 10.80
CA GLU A 155 -2.50 10.74 12.24
C GLU A 155 -2.67 12.17 12.75
N LYS A 156 -2.06 13.19 12.13
CA LYS A 156 -2.26 14.59 12.51
C LYS A 156 -3.60 15.15 12.03
N GLY A 157 -4.18 14.57 10.98
CA GLY A 157 -5.50 14.93 10.45
C GLY A 157 -6.66 14.29 11.23
N GLN A 158 -6.37 13.26 12.04
CA GLN A 158 -7.31 12.61 12.96
C GLN A 158 -7.50 13.38 14.28
#